data_AF-A0A963M521-F1
#
_entry.id   AF-A0A963M521-F1
#
_cell.length_a   1.000
_cell.length_b   1.000
_cell.length_c   1.000
_cell.angle_alpha   90.00
_cell.angle_beta   90.00
_cell.angle_gamma   90.00
#
_symmetry.space_group_name_H-M   'P 1'
#
loop_
_entity.id
_entity.type
_entity.pdbx_description
1 polymer ?
#
loop_
_entity_poly.entity_id
_entity_poly.type
_entity_poly.pdbx_seq_one_letter_code
_entity_poly.pdbx_strand_id
1 'polypeptide(L)'
;MAFWKRLLVGCAAALSLGMAAHASTGGIAWDKAPVNTTNTASLQNGAKLFVNYCLNCHSAAFMRYNRLTDIGITEAQIKDNLLFSTQKVGDTMKSAIDPHQAKAWFGANPPDLTVIARSRSGHGGTGADYLYTFLRSFYRDPNRPTGWNNLAFPNVGMPNPLWQLQGEQKPQFDTQEEHGQEVHVFKGWEQVSPGTMTQLQFDQNVGDLV
;
A
#
# COMPACT_ATOMS: atom_id res chain seq x y z
N MET A 1 11.22 59.38 -9.29
CA MET A 1 12.17 58.61 -8.47
C MET A 1 11.53 57.87 -7.28
N ALA A 2 10.49 58.40 -6.62
CA ALA A 2 9.86 57.75 -5.46
C ALA A 2 9.01 56.49 -5.79
N PHE A 3 8.40 56.43 -6.98
CA PHE A 3 7.55 55.31 -7.39
C PHE A 3 8.36 54.02 -7.65
N TRP A 4 9.52 54.14 -8.30
CA TRP A 4 10.41 53.02 -8.58
C TRP A 4 11.04 52.42 -7.32
N LYS A 5 11.35 53.26 -6.31
CA LYS A 5 11.83 52.81 -5.00
C LYS A 5 10.76 52.03 -4.22
N ARG A 6 9.48 52.43 -4.32
CA ARG A 6 8.36 51.71 -3.69
C ARG A 6 8.07 50.38 -4.39
N LEU A 7 8.22 50.31 -5.71
CA LEU A 7 8.07 49.07 -6.47
C LEU A 7 9.20 48.06 -6.17
N LEU A 8 10.44 48.53 -6.04
CA LEU A 8 11.59 47.67 -5.71
C LEU A 8 11.55 47.14 -4.27
N VAL A 9 11.07 47.95 -3.31
CA VAL A 9 10.85 47.50 -1.92
C VAL A 9 9.68 46.51 -1.84
N GLY A 10 8.61 46.72 -2.62
CA GLY A 10 7.50 45.78 -2.72
C GLY A 10 7.88 44.42 -3.31
N CYS A 11 8.69 44.40 -4.39
CA CYS A 11 9.20 43.16 -4.96
C CYS A 11 10.20 42.44 -4.04
N ALA A 12 11.05 43.16 -3.32
CA ALA A 12 11.98 42.55 -2.36
C ALA A 12 11.24 41.92 -1.15
N ALA A 13 10.13 42.51 -0.70
CA ALA A 13 9.29 41.96 0.36
C ALA A 13 8.44 40.75 -0.09
N ALA A 14 8.13 40.63 -1.39
CA ALA A 14 7.44 39.46 -1.93
C ALA A 14 8.39 38.26 -2.12
N LEU A 15 9.69 38.50 -2.36
CA LEU A 15 10.69 37.42 -2.49
C LEU A 15 11.15 36.83 -1.14
N SER A 16 11.00 37.54 -0.02
CA SER A 16 11.38 37.04 1.31
C SER A 16 10.34 36.12 1.96
N LEU A 17 9.12 36.04 1.41
CA LEU A 17 8.07 35.10 1.84
C LEU A 17 8.13 33.74 1.10
N GLY A 18 9.12 33.54 0.21
CA GLY A 18 9.26 32.33 -0.60
C GLY A 18 10.21 31.27 -0.06
N MET A 19 10.82 31.45 1.12
CA MET A 19 11.80 30.50 1.65
C MET A 19 11.18 29.63 2.74
N ALA A 20 11.35 28.31 2.57
CA ALA A 20 10.93 27.20 3.42
C ALA A 20 9.51 26.65 3.24
N ALA A 21 9.07 26.41 2.00
CA ALA A 21 8.24 25.25 1.76
C ALA A 21 9.13 23.99 1.81
N HIS A 22 9.38 23.47 3.01
CA HIS A 22 9.96 22.13 3.16
C HIS A 22 8.87 21.14 2.76
N ALA A 23 8.91 20.71 1.50
CA ALA A 23 8.22 19.52 1.08
C ALA A 23 8.89 18.31 1.77
N SER A 24 8.46 17.97 2.99
CA SER A 24 8.64 16.63 3.53
C SER A 24 7.71 15.66 2.79
N THR A 25 7.81 15.59 1.46
CA THR A 25 6.99 14.73 0.61
C THR A 25 7.53 13.31 0.49
N GLY A 26 8.71 13.05 1.04
CA GLY A 26 9.24 11.69 1.10
C GLY A 26 8.68 10.97 2.31
N GLY A 27 7.64 10.14 2.11
CA GLY A 27 7.39 9.04 3.06
C GLY A 27 8.61 8.12 3.18
N ILE A 28 8.48 7.00 3.89
CA ILE A 28 9.60 6.04 3.95
C ILE A 28 10.08 5.65 2.54
N ALA A 29 11.38 5.39 2.41
CA ALA A 29 11.93 4.85 1.17
C ALA A 29 11.21 3.54 0.82
N TRP A 30 10.88 3.36 -0.46
CA TRP A 30 10.23 2.14 -0.91
C TRP A 30 11.25 1.04 -1.13
N ASP A 31 10.99 -0.11 -0.53
CA ASP A 31 11.74 -1.33 -0.76
C ASP A 31 11.49 -1.84 -2.18
N LYS A 32 12.52 -2.45 -2.78
CA LYS A 32 12.38 -3.08 -4.08
C LYS A 32 11.57 -4.36 -3.98
N ALA A 33 10.47 -4.41 -4.72
CA ALA A 33 9.65 -5.60 -4.83
C ALA A 33 10.41 -6.67 -5.66
N PRO A 34 10.47 -7.94 -5.21
CA PRO A 34 11.14 -9.02 -5.93
C PRO A 34 10.27 -9.56 -7.08
N VAL A 35 9.73 -8.67 -7.93
CA VAL A 35 8.75 -9.01 -8.97
C VAL A 35 9.37 -9.95 -10.01
N ASN A 36 8.69 -11.08 -10.26
CA ASN A 36 9.02 -11.98 -11.36
C ASN A 36 7.77 -12.47 -12.08
N THR A 37 7.40 -11.79 -13.16
CA THR A 37 6.20 -12.11 -13.96
C THR A 37 6.32 -13.39 -14.80
N THR A 38 7.47 -14.07 -14.77
CA THR A 38 7.68 -15.36 -15.45
C THR A 38 7.64 -16.55 -14.49
N ASN A 39 7.64 -16.29 -13.17
CA ASN A 39 7.53 -17.33 -12.17
C ASN A 39 6.06 -17.69 -11.93
N THR A 40 5.57 -18.70 -12.65
CA THR A 40 4.18 -19.15 -12.55
C THR A 40 3.79 -19.56 -11.12
N ALA A 41 4.69 -20.18 -10.34
CA ALA A 41 4.38 -20.57 -8.96
C ALA A 41 4.13 -19.35 -8.05
N SER A 42 4.94 -18.31 -8.23
CA SER A 42 4.78 -17.01 -7.57
C SER A 42 3.43 -16.37 -7.95
N LEU A 43 3.12 -16.29 -9.24
CA LEU A 43 1.86 -15.73 -9.73
C LEU A 43 0.63 -16.50 -9.21
N GLN A 44 0.71 -17.83 -9.14
CA GLN A 44 -0.35 -18.67 -8.59
C GLN A 44 -0.55 -18.42 -7.09
N ASN A 45 0.54 -18.29 -6.33
CA ASN A 45 0.47 -17.95 -4.92
C ASN A 45 -0.08 -16.54 -4.70
N GLY A 46 0.33 -15.56 -5.51
CA GLY A 46 -0.22 -14.21 -5.52
C GLY A 46 -1.72 -14.18 -5.78
N ALA A 47 -2.20 -14.93 -6.78
CA ALA A 47 -3.63 -15.06 -7.07
C ALA A 47 -4.41 -15.66 -5.88
N LYS A 48 -3.86 -16.70 -5.24
CA LYS A 48 -4.43 -17.28 -4.02
C LYS A 48 -4.51 -16.24 -2.90
N LEU A 49 -3.43 -15.52 -2.62
CA LEU A 49 -3.38 -14.50 -1.57
C LEU A 49 -4.38 -13.38 -1.84
N PHE A 50 -4.42 -12.86 -3.07
CA PHE A 50 -5.35 -11.81 -3.47
C PHE A 50 -6.81 -12.21 -3.24
N VAL A 51 -7.20 -13.40 -3.71
CA VAL A 51 -8.57 -13.89 -3.57
C VAL A 51 -8.97 -14.10 -2.11
N ASN A 52 -8.05 -14.62 -1.28
CA ASN A 52 -8.35 -14.93 0.13
C ASN A 52 -8.32 -13.70 1.06
N TYR A 53 -7.43 -12.73 0.81
CA TYR A 53 -7.21 -11.61 1.74
C TYR A 53 -7.66 -10.24 1.21
N CYS A 54 -7.68 -10.04 -0.11
CA CYS A 54 -7.92 -8.73 -0.71
C CYS A 54 -9.31 -8.62 -1.31
N LEU A 55 -9.78 -9.65 -2.02
CA LEU A 55 -11.00 -9.62 -2.84
C LEU A 55 -12.29 -9.38 -2.04
N ASN A 56 -12.28 -9.64 -0.75
CA ASN A 56 -13.41 -9.35 0.13
C ASN A 56 -13.69 -7.84 0.28
N CYS A 57 -12.68 -6.99 0.09
CA CYS A 57 -12.84 -5.52 0.14
C CYS A 57 -12.51 -4.84 -1.18
N HIS A 58 -11.58 -5.38 -1.97
CA HIS A 58 -11.08 -4.77 -3.18
C HIS A 58 -11.49 -5.57 -4.41
N SER A 59 -12.07 -4.90 -5.41
CA SER A 59 -12.30 -5.53 -6.71
C SER A 59 -11.02 -5.55 -7.55
N ALA A 60 -10.94 -6.49 -8.49
CA ALA A 60 -10.14 -6.36 -9.71
C ALA A 60 -11.13 -6.48 -10.89
N ALA A 61 -11.98 -5.46 -11.03
CA ALA A 61 -13.21 -5.52 -11.84
C ALA A 61 -12.98 -5.72 -13.34
N PHE A 62 -11.76 -5.50 -13.85
CA PHE A 62 -11.43 -5.83 -15.25
C PHE A 62 -10.65 -7.14 -15.42
N MET A 63 -10.39 -7.88 -14.32
CA MET A 63 -9.83 -9.22 -14.35
C MET A 63 -10.96 -10.26 -14.28
N ARG A 64 -10.93 -11.24 -15.21
CA ARG A 64 -11.82 -12.41 -15.18
C ARG A 64 -11.10 -13.60 -14.56
N TYR A 65 -11.83 -14.42 -13.82
CA TYR A 65 -11.24 -15.61 -13.19
C TYR A 65 -10.61 -16.57 -14.22
N ASN A 66 -11.22 -16.72 -15.40
CA ASN A 66 -10.68 -17.57 -16.46
C ASN A 66 -9.31 -17.11 -16.99
N ARG A 67 -8.86 -15.88 -16.73
CA ARG A 67 -7.50 -15.43 -17.06
C ARG A 67 -6.44 -16.05 -16.16
N LEU A 68 -6.83 -16.64 -15.02
CA LEU A 68 -5.89 -17.39 -14.18
C LEU A 68 -5.38 -18.67 -14.87
N THR A 69 -5.99 -19.11 -15.97
CA THR A 69 -5.42 -20.18 -16.80
C THR A 69 -4.12 -19.76 -17.50
N ASP A 70 -3.91 -18.46 -17.73
CA ASP A 70 -2.66 -17.93 -18.31
C ASP A 70 -1.46 -18.21 -17.40
N ILE A 71 -1.70 -18.34 -16.09
CA ILE A 71 -0.71 -18.70 -15.07
C ILE A 71 -0.86 -20.17 -14.64
N GLY A 72 -1.48 -21.01 -15.47
CA GLY A 72 -1.53 -22.45 -15.25
C GLY A 72 -2.52 -22.94 -14.18
N ILE A 73 -3.42 -22.10 -13.66
CA ILE A 73 -4.51 -22.56 -12.77
C ILE A 73 -5.64 -23.10 -13.64
N THR A 74 -5.98 -24.39 -13.49
CA THR A 74 -7.05 -25.02 -14.28
C THR A 74 -8.43 -24.45 -13.91
N GLU A 75 -9.39 -24.52 -14.84
CA GLU A 75 -10.76 -24.11 -14.54
C GLU A 75 -11.39 -24.85 -13.35
N ALA A 76 -11.05 -26.13 -13.16
CA ALA A 76 -11.48 -26.90 -12.00
C ALA A 76 -10.92 -26.32 -10.71
N GLN A 77 -9.61 -26.07 -10.65
CA GLN A 77 -8.99 -25.44 -9.48
C GLN A 77 -9.57 -24.04 -9.19
N ILE A 78 -9.88 -23.26 -10.23
CA ILE A 78 -10.54 -21.96 -10.07
C ILE A 78 -11.90 -22.13 -9.41
N LYS A 79 -12.74 -23.02 -9.94
CA LYS A 79 -14.10 -23.30 -9.40
C LYS A 79 -14.05 -23.79 -7.96
N ASP A 80 -13.15 -24.71 -7.67
CA ASP A 80 -13.10 -25.40 -6.39
C ASP A 80 -12.48 -24.53 -5.28
N ASN A 81 -11.62 -23.56 -5.62
CA ASN A 81 -10.79 -22.87 -4.61
C ASN A 81 -10.86 -21.34 -4.63
N LEU A 82 -11.34 -20.71 -5.71
CA LEU A 82 -11.18 -19.25 -5.89
C LEU A 82 -12.51 -18.50 -6.12
N LEU A 83 -13.59 -19.19 -6.50
CA LEU A 83 -14.89 -18.56 -6.77
C LEU A 83 -15.71 -18.31 -5.51
N PHE A 84 -15.22 -17.47 -4.60
CA PHE A 84 -15.96 -17.12 -3.38
C PHE A 84 -17.09 -16.10 -3.62
N SER A 85 -16.93 -15.22 -4.61
CA SER A 85 -17.87 -14.11 -4.89
C SER A 85 -18.77 -14.33 -6.11
N THR A 86 -18.62 -15.43 -6.84
CA THR A 86 -19.41 -15.76 -8.04
C THR A 86 -19.49 -17.27 -8.24
N GLN A 87 -20.30 -17.72 -9.21
CA GLN A 87 -20.44 -19.11 -9.63
C GLN A 87 -19.82 -19.40 -11.01
N LYS A 88 -19.37 -18.36 -11.74
CA LYS A 88 -18.90 -18.51 -13.13
C LYS A 88 -17.43 -18.12 -13.27
N VAL A 89 -16.63 -19.01 -13.85
CA VAL A 89 -15.21 -18.75 -14.18
C VAL A 89 -15.05 -17.59 -15.19
N GLY A 90 -16.06 -17.35 -16.03
CA GLY A 90 -16.06 -16.23 -16.96
C GLY A 90 -16.32 -14.87 -16.31
N ASP A 91 -16.74 -14.81 -15.05
CA ASP A 91 -17.08 -13.55 -14.40
C ASP A 91 -15.83 -12.77 -13.96
N THR A 92 -16.06 -11.49 -13.66
CA THR A 92 -15.02 -10.58 -13.17
C THR A 92 -14.85 -10.72 -11.66
N MET A 93 -13.65 -10.41 -11.16
CA MET A 93 -13.33 -10.41 -9.74
C MET A 93 -13.88 -9.16 -9.06
N LYS A 94 -15.18 -9.17 -8.75
CA LYS A 94 -15.82 -8.09 -7.99
C LYS A 94 -15.95 -8.47 -6.53
N SER A 95 -15.62 -7.52 -5.66
CA SER A 95 -15.91 -7.58 -4.24
C SER A 95 -17.41 -7.39 -4.00
N ALA A 96 -17.92 -8.00 -2.93
CA ALA A 96 -19.30 -7.87 -2.49
C ALA A 96 -19.52 -6.71 -1.49
N ILE A 97 -18.47 -5.94 -1.16
CA ILE A 97 -18.58 -4.86 -0.17
C ILE A 97 -19.53 -3.74 -0.67
N ASP A 98 -20.45 -3.32 0.18
CA ASP A 98 -21.33 -2.19 -0.12
C ASP A 98 -20.57 -0.85 0.05
N PRO A 99 -20.62 0.08 -0.93
CA PRO A 99 -19.88 1.34 -0.85
C PRO A 99 -20.27 2.26 0.31
N HIS A 100 -21.54 2.25 0.73
CA HIS A 100 -21.99 3.06 1.87
C HIS A 100 -21.46 2.50 3.18
N GLN A 101 -21.51 1.17 3.35
CA GLN A 101 -20.90 0.50 4.49
C GLN A 101 -19.38 0.69 4.51
N ALA A 102 -18.72 0.55 3.37
CA ALA A 102 -17.28 0.76 3.24
C ALA A 102 -16.87 2.17 3.67
N LYS A 103 -17.59 3.20 3.22
CA LYS A 103 -17.36 4.58 3.65
C LYS A 103 -17.60 4.76 5.16
N ALA A 104 -18.62 4.14 5.72
CA ALA A 104 -18.92 4.23 7.15
C ALA A 104 -17.84 3.54 8.02
N TRP A 105 -17.30 2.40 7.58
CA TRP A 105 -16.32 1.62 8.35
C TRP A 105 -14.88 2.09 8.14
N PHE A 106 -14.50 2.46 6.92
CA PHE A 106 -13.11 2.75 6.53
C PHE A 106 -12.86 4.21 6.10
N GLY A 107 -13.91 5.04 6.10
CA GLY A 107 -13.86 6.45 5.69
C GLY A 107 -13.94 6.66 4.16
N ALA A 108 -13.69 5.63 3.36
CA ALA A 108 -13.78 5.66 1.91
C ALA A 108 -14.11 4.27 1.33
N ASN A 109 -14.59 4.25 0.09
CA ASN A 109 -14.73 3.00 -0.65
C ASN A 109 -13.34 2.47 -1.05
N PRO A 110 -13.00 1.20 -0.79
CA PRO A 110 -11.75 0.60 -1.24
C PRO A 110 -11.54 0.78 -2.76
N PRO A 111 -10.32 1.14 -3.20
CA PRO A 111 -10.03 1.25 -4.63
C PRO A 111 -10.09 -0.10 -5.33
N ASP A 112 -10.46 -0.07 -6.61
CA ASP A 112 -10.26 -1.20 -7.52
C ASP A 112 -8.76 -1.40 -7.78
N LEU A 113 -8.32 -2.65 -7.74
CA LEU A 113 -6.90 -3.03 -7.80
C LEU A 113 -6.45 -3.49 -9.19
N THR A 114 -7.32 -3.52 -10.20
CA THR A 114 -6.99 -4.01 -11.55
C THR A 114 -5.68 -3.43 -12.10
N VAL A 115 -5.45 -2.13 -11.90
CA VAL A 115 -4.28 -1.43 -12.42
C VAL A 115 -3.49 -0.69 -11.33
N ILE A 116 -3.65 -1.10 -10.07
CA ILE A 116 -3.11 -0.35 -8.92
C ILE A 116 -1.58 -0.25 -8.95
N ALA A 117 -0.88 -1.33 -9.34
CA ALA A 117 0.58 -1.33 -9.48
C ALA A 117 1.05 -0.32 -10.54
N ARG A 118 0.26 -0.05 -11.58
CA ARG A 118 0.59 1.03 -12.54
C ARG A 118 0.25 2.39 -11.96
N SER A 119 -0.94 2.54 -11.38
CA SER A 119 -1.44 3.79 -10.81
C SER A 119 -0.60 4.35 -9.66
N ARG A 120 0.16 3.49 -8.95
CA ARG A 120 1.01 3.89 -7.82
C ARG A 120 2.47 4.10 -8.19
N SER A 121 2.83 3.99 -9.46
CA SER A 121 4.18 4.34 -9.91
C SER A 121 4.43 5.84 -9.74
N GLY A 122 5.63 6.22 -9.32
CA GLY A 122 5.98 7.61 -9.07
C GLY A 122 7.48 7.84 -9.00
N HIS A 123 7.89 9.04 -8.57
CA HIS A 123 9.31 9.41 -8.50
C HIS A 123 10.13 8.53 -7.54
N GLY A 124 9.49 7.88 -6.55
CA GLY A 124 10.14 7.00 -5.57
C GLY A 124 10.37 5.56 -6.04
N GLY A 125 9.81 5.13 -7.18
CA GLY A 125 9.93 3.76 -7.68
C GLY A 125 8.72 3.28 -8.48
N THR A 126 8.71 1.97 -8.77
CA THR A 126 7.57 1.34 -9.42
C THR A 126 6.39 1.25 -8.45
N GLY A 127 5.15 1.13 -8.95
CA GLY A 127 4.04 0.92 -8.03
C GLY A 127 4.05 -0.46 -7.38
N ALA A 128 4.78 -1.45 -7.91
CA ALA A 128 5.05 -2.70 -7.22
C ALA A 128 5.93 -2.47 -5.97
N ASP A 129 6.97 -1.64 -6.08
CA ASP A 129 7.81 -1.22 -4.94
C ASP A 129 6.95 -0.56 -3.85
N TYR A 130 6.02 0.33 -4.26
CA TYR A 130 5.06 0.95 -3.34
C TYR A 130 4.18 -0.09 -2.64
N LEU A 131 3.55 -1.00 -3.39
CA LEU A 131 2.64 -2.00 -2.81
C LEU A 131 3.36 -2.95 -1.87
N TYR A 132 4.57 -3.39 -2.24
CA TYR A 132 5.42 -4.25 -1.43
C TYR A 132 5.77 -3.58 -0.10
N THR A 133 6.21 -2.32 -0.15
CA THR A 133 6.50 -1.51 1.04
C THR A 133 5.25 -1.27 1.87
N PHE A 134 4.13 -0.93 1.22
CA PHE A 134 2.85 -0.65 1.87
C PHE A 134 2.34 -1.86 2.65
N LEU A 135 2.29 -3.04 2.04
CA LEU A 135 1.79 -4.25 2.70
C LEU A 135 2.69 -4.73 3.86
N ARG A 136 3.98 -4.38 3.84
CA ARG A 136 4.95 -4.70 4.90
C ARG A 136 5.03 -3.69 6.03
N SER A 137 4.51 -2.47 5.85
CA SER A 137 4.73 -1.35 6.77
C SER A 137 3.53 -0.98 7.64
N PHE A 138 2.61 -1.92 7.83
CA PHE A 138 1.53 -1.79 8.81
C PHE A 138 2.03 -1.93 10.24
N TYR A 139 1.49 -1.12 11.14
CA TYR A 139 1.75 -1.19 12.57
C TYR A 139 0.51 -0.82 13.39
N ARG A 140 0.49 -1.26 14.66
CA ARG A 140 -0.60 -0.96 15.60
C ARG A 140 -0.56 0.51 16.00
N ASP A 141 -1.71 1.18 15.90
CA ASP A 141 -1.89 2.56 16.33
C ASP A 141 -3.28 2.71 16.97
N PRO A 142 -3.36 2.82 18.31
CA PRO A 142 -4.64 2.92 19.01
C PRO A 142 -5.37 4.23 18.74
N ASN A 143 -4.72 5.23 18.13
CA ASN A 143 -5.35 6.49 17.77
C ASN A 143 -6.09 6.42 16.42
N ARG A 144 -5.99 5.29 15.71
CA ARG A 144 -6.69 5.08 14.43
C ARG A 144 -7.99 4.30 14.65
N PRO A 145 -9.07 4.61 13.92
CA PRO A 145 -10.33 3.88 14.03
C PRO A 145 -10.22 2.37 13.80
N THR A 146 -9.31 1.95 12.90
CA THR A 146 -9.06 0.53 12.60
C THR A 146 -8.05 -0.12 13.56
N GLY A 147 -7.41 0.65 14.44
CA GLY A 147 -6.29 0.21 15.26
C GLY A 147 -4.98 -0.02 14.49
N TRP A 148 -4.93 0.37 13.20
CA TRP A 148 -3.77 0.19 12.32
C TRP A 148 -3.41 1.49 11.63
N ASN A 149 -2.11 1.67 11.42
CA ASN A 149 -1.54 2.74 10.60
C ASN A 149 -0.43 2.17 9.70
N ASN A 150 0.13 2.99 8.82
CA ASN A 150 1.09 2.56 7.83
C ASN A 150 2.15 3.64 7.58
N LEU A 151 3.43 3.25 7.46
CA LEU A 151 4.50 4.22 7.22
C LEU A 151 4.57 4.70 5.76
N ALA A 152 4.24 3.84 4.79
CA ALA A 152 4.19 4.21 3.38
C ALA A 152 2.95 5.04 3.03
N PHE A 153 1.87 4.91 3.81
CA PHE A 153 0.67 5.73 3.70
C PHE A 153 0.13 6.11 5.08
N PRO A 154 0.65 7.20 5.68
CA PRO A 154 0.21 7.65 7.00
C PRO A 154 -1.29 7.95 7.04
N ASN A 155 -1.93 7.59 8.15
CA ASN A 155 -3.36 7.75 8.39
C ASN A 155 -4.26 6.91 7.47
N VAL A 156 -3.74 5.82 6.91
CA VAL A 156 -4.50 4.89 6.08
C VAL A 156 -5.81 4.44 6.77
N GLY A 157 -6.90 4.38 5.99
CA GLY A 157 -8.20 3.89 6.46
C GLY A 157 -8.34 2.36 6.39
N MET A 158 -7.42 1.69 5.71
CA MET A 158 -7.36 0.24 5.57
C MET A 158 -6.72 -0.38 6.83
N PRO A 159 -7.32 -1.41 7.47
CA PRO A 159 -6.63 -2.23 8.47
C PRO A 159 -5.51 -3.04 7.81
N ASN A 160 -4.63 -3.69 8.59
CA ASN A 160 -3.68 -4.65 8.03
C ASN A 160 -4.42 -5.96 7.66
N PRO A 161 -4.57 -6.31 6.36
CA PRO A 161 -5.30 -7.52 5.97
C PRO A 161 -4.50 -8.80 6.23
N LEU A 162 -3.18 -8.70 6.41
CA LEU A 162 -2.28 -9.84 6.56
C LEU A 162 -1.68 -9.94 7.97
N TRP A 163 -2.28 -9.26 8.97
CA TRP A 163 -1.72 -9.18 10.32
C TRP A 163 -1.51 -10.53 10.99
N GLN A 164 -2.37 -11.52 10.71
CA GLN A 164 -2.19 -12.88 11.26
C GLN A 164 -0.96 -13.57 10.69
N LEU A 165 -0.62 -13.27 9.43
CA LEU A 165 0.56 -13.82 8.77
C LEU A 165 1.83 -13.13 9.25
N GLN A 166 1.81 -11.80 9.29
CA GLN A 166 2.95 -10.95 9.66
C GLN A 166 3.25 -10.96 11.17
N GLY A 167 2.20 -11.01 11.98
CA GLY A 167 2.25 -10.61 13.37
C GLY A 167 2.10 -9.09 13.54
N GLU A 168 2.23 -8.64 14.78
CA GLU A 168 2.16 -7.23 15.13
C GLU A 168 3.58 -6.69 15.31
N GLN A 169 3.80 -5.48 14.81
CA GLN A 169 5.07 -4.78 14.90
C GLN A 169 4.84 -3.30 15.22
N LYS A 170 5.88 -2.65 15.72
CA LYS A 170 5.95 -1.21 15.95
C LYS A 170 7.17 -0.62 15.25
N PRO A 171 7.05 0.58 14.66
CA PRO A 171 8.20 1.25 14.07
C PRO A 171 9.11 1.80 15.17
N GLN A 172 10.42 1.64 15.00
CA GLN A 172 11.45 2.27 15.80
C GLN A 172 12.04 3.45 15.03
N PHE A 173 12.19 4.59 15.70
CA PHE A 173 12.76 5.80 15.14
C PHE A 173 13.97 6.24 15.95
N ASP A 174 15.00 6.74 15.28
CA ASP A 174 16.07 7.52 15.90
C ASP A 174 15.78 9.01 15.69
N THR A 175 16.14 9.85 16.66
CA THR A 175 16.10 11.31 16.52
C THR A 175 17.43 11.79 15.97
N GLN A 176 17.39 12.52 14.85
CA GLN A 176 18.55 13.14 14.23
C GLN A 176 18.32 14.64 14.08
N GLU A 177 19.38 15.43 14.11
CA GLU A 177 19.30 16.87 13.83
C GLU A 177 19.68 17.11 12.37
N GLU A 178 18.72 17.53 11.54
CA GLU A 178 18.97 17.95 10.17
C GLU A 178 18.66 19.45 10.06
N HIS A 179 19.63 20.25 9.64
CA HIS A 179 19.49 21.69 9.46
C HIS A 179 18.94 22.46 10.70
N GLY A 180 19.27 22.00 11.91
CA GLY A 180 18.80 22.60 13.16
C GLY A 180 17.38 22.22 13.58
N GLN A 181 16.79 21.21 12.94
CA GLN A 181 15.49 20.63 13.31
C GLN A 181 15.65 19.16 13.69
N GLU A 182 14.94 18.74 14.74
CA GLU A 182 14.83 17.33 15.08
C GLU A 182 13.94 16.60 14.06
N VAL A 183 14.49 15.55 13.46
CA VAL A 183 13.82 14.66 12.50
C VAL A 183 13.84 13.25 13.05
N HIS A 184 12.68 12.59 13.05
CA HIS A 184 12.56 11.18 13.41
C HIS A 184 12.80 10.31 12.18
N VAL A 185 13.93 9.59 12.17
CA VAL A 185 14.34 8.73 11.07
C VAL A 185 13.98 7.28 11.40
N PHE A 186 13.27 6.62 10.48
CA PHE A 186 12.89 5.22 10.65
C PHE A 186 14.13 4.31 10.69
N LYS A 187 14.27 3.55 11.77
CA LYS A 187 15.42 2.65 12.02
C LYS A 187 15.11 1.19 11.71
N GLY A 188 13.86 0.77 11.93
CA GLY A 188 13.46 -0.61 11.77
C GLY A 188 12.18 -0.95 12.54
N TRP A 189 11.90 -2.25 12.62
CA TRP A 189 10.69 -2.77 13.24
C TRP A 189 11.00 -3.52 14.54
N GLU A 190 10.18 -3.29 15.54
CA GLU A 190 10.10 -4.10 16.75
C GLU A 190 8.94 -5.08 16.63
N GLN A 191 9.20 -6.39 16.72
CA GLN A 191 8.13 -7.38 16.76
C GLN A 191 7.44 -7.34 18.12
N VAL A 192 6.13 -7.06 18.13
CA VAL A 192 5.29 -7.05 19.33
C VAL A 192 4.72 -8.44 19.60
N SER A 193 4.22 -9.10 18.55
CA SER A 193 3.76 -10.48 18.64
C SER A 193 4.02 -11.21 17.32
N PRO A 194 4.40 -12.49 17.35
CA PRO A 194 4.66 -13.25 16.13
C PRO A 194 3.37 -13.49 15.33
N GLY A 195 3.51 -13.56 14.01
CA GLY A 195 2.48 -14.08 13.12
C GLY A 195 2.62 -15.58 12.89
N THR A 196 1.81 -16.12 11.97
CA THR A 196 1.91 -17.53 11.56
C THR A 196 3.08 -17.78 10.59
N MET A 197 3.71 -16.73 10.07
CA MET A 197 4.86 -16.82 9.16
C MET A 197 6.10 -16.19 9.78
N THR A 198 7.27 -16.69 9.36
CA THR A 198 8.52 -15.96 9.57
C THR A 198 8.55 -14.69 8.70
N GLN A 199 9.37 -13.71 9.08
CA GLN A 199 9.53 -12.48 8.32
C GLN A 199 9.88 -12.75 6.84
N LEU A 200 10.79 -13.69 6.58
CA LEU A 200 11.19 -14.06 5.21
C LEU A 200 10.03 -14.66 4.41
N GLN A 201 9.24 -15.55 5.01
CA GLN A 201 8.07 -16.14 4.33
C GLN A 201 7.00 -15.09 4.06
N PHE A 202 6.78 -14.17 5.01
CA PHE A 202 5.84 -13.08 4.83
C PHE A 202 6.28 -12.16 3.68
N ASP A 203 7.56 -11.78 3.66
CA ASP A 203 8.16 -10.95 2.62
C ASP A 203 8.07 -11.62 1.23
N GLN A 204 8.33 -12.93 1.14
CA GLN A 204 8.16 -13.69 -0.10
C GLN A 204 6.70 -13.70 -0.56
N ASN A 205 5.75 -13.93 0.35
CA ASN A 205 4.31 -13.93 0.02
C ASN A 205 3.81 -12.55 -0.40
N VAL A 206 4.28 -11.48 0.24
CA VAL A 206 3.97 -10.12 -0.22
C VAL A 206 4.60 -9.88 -1.59
N GLY A 207 5.82 -10.39 -1.84
CA GLY A 207 6.48 -10.34 -3.15
C GLY A 207 5.70 -11.07 -4.26
N ASP A 208 5.11 -12.22 -3.95
CA ASP A 208 4.26 -12.99 -4.87
C ASP A 208 2.92 -12.30 -5.16
N LEU A 209 2.41 -11.51 -4.21
CA LEU A 209 1.13 -10.79 -4.31
C LEU A 209 1.21 -9.52 -5.18
N VAL A 210 2.38 -8.90 -5.34
CA VAL A 210 2.56 -7.56 -5.96
C VAL A 210 2.94 -7.57 -7.43
#